data_AF-A0A952VEN3-F1
#
_entry.id   AF-A0A952VEN3-F1
#
_cell.length_a   1.000
_cell.length_b   1.000
_cell.length_c   1.000
_cell.angle_alpha   90.00
_cell.angle_beta   90.00
_cell.angle_gamma   90.00
#
_symmetry.space_group_name_H-M   'P 1'
#
loop_
_entity.id
_entity.type
_entity.pdbx_description
1 polymer ?
#
loop_
_entity_poly.entity_id
_entity_poly.type
_entity_poly.pdbx_seq_one_letter_code
_entity_poly.pdbx_strand_id
1 'polypeptide(L)'
;MDVWNHSCQACGSPSSPLTKLSLGKDFFGRPYDRLSPSSDQNPRWYCTSCSLHKDFQRDFRAILSEFDKLRSGFVSELSKADEFRRASLRLHEIMTTLNAPQQTSQFLSNRDVTVLMERLNTLTMPV
;
A
#
# COMPACT_ATOMS: atom_id res chain seq x y z
N MET A 1 15.84 15.00 25.26
CA MET A 1 16.35 13.76 24.62
C MET A 1 15.15 12.90 24.34
N ASP A 2 14.79 12.74 23.08
CA ASP A 2 13.63 11.92 22.71
C ASP A 2 13.92 10.48 23.13
N VAL A 3 13.01 9.89 23.90
CA VAL A 3 13.04 8.48 24.27
C VAL A 3 12.70 7.71 22.99
N TRP A 4 13.71 7.34 22.22
CA TRP A 4 13.53 6.52 21.04
C TRP A 4 13.12 5.13 21.50
N ASN A 5 11.81 4.89 21.46
CA ASN A 5 11.23 3.61 21.77
C ASN A 5 11.84 2.59 20.79
N HIS A 6 12.64 1.65 21.29
CA HIS A 6 13.24 0.55 20.50
C HIS A 6 12.19 -0.43 19.94
N SER A 7 10.91 -0.08 20.05
CA SER A 7 9.77 -0.86 19.61
C SER A 7 9.22 -0.38 18.26
N CYS A 8 8.75 -1.33 17.47
CA CYS A 8 7.99 -1.05 16.25
C CYS A 8 6.77 -0.17 16.57
N GLN A 9 6.63 0.96 15.87
CA GLN A 9 5.54 1.91 16.11
C GLN A 9 4.16 1.44 15.61
N ALA A 10 4.07 0.22 15.07
CA ALA A 10 2.82 -0.41 14.65
C ALA A 10 2.42 -1.57 15.56
N CYS A 11 3.31 -2.55 15.77
CA CYS A 11 3.01 -3.74 16.57
C CYS A 11 3.60 -3.73 17.99
N GLY A 12 4.38 -2.71 18.35
CA GLY A 12 4.99 -2.60 19.68
C GLY A 12 6.17 -3.55 19.95
N SER A 13 6.51 -4.43 19.01
CA SER A 13 7.60 -5.42 19.19
C SER A 13 8.95 -4.74 19.46
N PRO A 14 9.62 -5.03 20.59
CA PRO A 14 10.86 -4.36 21.03
C PRO A 14 12.16 -5.00 20.50
N SER A 15 12.10 -6.19 19.90
CA SER A 15 13.28 -7.03 19.61
C SER A 15 13.63 -7.14 18.13
N SER A 16 12.89 -6.48 17.25
CA SER A 16 13.12 -6.54 15.80
C SER A 16 13.94 -5.33 15.34
N PRO A 17 14.91 -5.51 14.42
CA PRO A 17 15.55 -4.40 13.73
C PRO A 17 14.49 -3.47 13.15
N LEU A 18 14.61 -2.18 13.47
CA LEU A 18 13.69 -1.15 13.01
C LEU A 18 14.30 -0.42 11.81
N THR A 19 13.50 -0.30 10.76
CA THR A 19 13.86 0.49 9.59
C THR A 19 12.97 1.73 9.55
N LYS A 20 13.59 2.89 9.32
CA LYS A 20 12.87 4.12 9.04
C LYS A 20 12.31 4.06 7.63
N LEU A 21 11.00 4.10 7.51
CA LEU A 21 10.36 4.04 6.20
C LEU A 21 10.41 5.41 5.53
N SER A 22 11.24 5.55 4.49
CA SER A 22 11.26 6.73 3.63
C SER A 22 10.07 6.69 2.66
N LEU A 23 9.71 7.86 2.13
CA LEU A 23 8.56 7.98 1.26
C LEU A 23 8.87 7.59 -0.19
N GLY A 24 10.05 7.92 -0.72
CA GLY A 24 10.42 7.54 -2.08
C GLY A 24 9.37 7.98 -3.11
N LYS A 25 8.85 7.00 -3.86
CA LYS A 25 7.80 7.18 -4.88
C LYS A 25 6.63 6.25 -4.58
N ASP A 26 5.44 6.63 -5.02
CA ASP A 26 4.26 5.78 -4.95
C ASP A 26 4.34 4.61 -5.94
N PHE A 27 3.33 3.74 -5.92
CA PHE A 27 3.25 2.58 -6.79
C PHE A 27 3.51 2.93 -8.26
N PHE A 28 2.93 4.03 -8.76
CA PHE A 28 3.03 4.50 -10.16
C PHE A 28 4.26 5.37 -10.43
N GLY A 29 5.23 5.42 -9.51
CA GLY A 29 6.49 6.13 -9.70
C GLY A 29 6.41 7.65 -9.49
N ARG A 30 5.31 8.16 -8.94
CA ARG A 30 5.13 9.58 -8.62
C ARG A 30 5.79 9.89 -7.28
N PRO A 31 6.51 11.02 -7.13
CA PRO A 31 7.08 11.40 -5.85
C PRO A 31 5.98 11.69 -4.84
N TYR A 32 6.19 11.31 -3.58
CA TYR A 32 5.35 11.81 -2.49
C TYR A 32 5.60 13.30 -2.30
N ASP A 33 4.53 14.08 -2.33
CA ASP A 33 4.55 15.53 -2.17
C ASP A 33 3.68 15.99 -0.99
N ARG A 34 3.50 17.32 -0.86
CA ARG A 34 2.67 17.92 0.19
C ARG A 34 1.19 17.51 0.14
N LEU A 35 0.69 17.00 -0.99
CA LEU A 35 -0.67 16.53 -1.16
C LEU A 35 -0.83 15.05 -0.77
N SER A 36 0.29 14.36 -0.56
CA SER A 36 0.27 13.01 -0.04
C SER A 36 -0.32 12.96 1.37
N PRO A 37 -0.97 11.86 1.76
CA PRO A 37 -1.55 11.72 3.09
C PRO A 37 -0.55 12.00 4.22
N SER A 38 -0.98 12.75 5.25
CA SER A 38 -0.13 13.11 6.40
C SER A 38 0.42 11.89 7.17
N SER A 39 -0.28 10.75 7.08
CA SER A 39 0.15 9.45 7.60
C SER A 39 1.48 8.96 7.01
N ASP A 40 1.80 9.43 5.81
CA ASP A 40 2.97 9.03 5.05
C ASP A 40 4.09 10.09 5.19
N GLN A 41 3.74 11.36 5.36
CA GLN A 41 4.69 12.48 5.55
C GLN A 41 5.49 12.43 6.86
N ASN A 42 5.01 11.72 7.89
CA ASN A 42 5.72 11.61 9.16
C ASN A 42 6.54 10.32 9.22
N PRO A 43 7.89 10.40 9.28
CA PRO A 43 8.71 9.22 9.32
C PRO A 43 8.45 8.41 10.59
N ARG A 44 8.23 7.10 10.42
CA ARG A 44 8.02 6.14 11.50
C ARG A 44 8.99 4.97 11.38
N TRP A 45 9.25 4.33 12.51
CA TRP A 45 10.12 3.18 12.69
C TRP A 45 9.30 1.91 12.81
N TYR A 46 9.52 0.98 11.90
CA TYR A 46 8.78 -0.27 11.84
C TYR A 46 9.74 -1.46 11.77
N CYS A 47 9.33 -2.59 12.35
CA CYS A 47 9.98 -3.86 12.09
C CYS A 47 9.75 -4.28 10.63
N THR A 48 10.55 -5.22 10.12
CA THR A 48 10.49 -5.68 8.71
C THR A 48 9.08 -6.02 8.23
N SER A 49 8.30 -6.79 8.99
CA SER A 49 6.93 -7.16 8.61
C SER A 49 6.00 -5.95 8.57
N CYS A 50 6.08 -5.04 9.56
CA CYS A 50 5.25 -3.84 9.58
C CYS A 50 5.65 -2.85 8.48
N SER A 51 6.93 -2.74 8.13
CA SER A 51 7.40 -1.95 6.98
C SER A 51 6.79 -2.48 5.69
N LEU A 52 6.86 -3.80 5.46
CA LEU A 52 6.28 -4.43 4.28
C LEU A 52 4.76 -4.19 4.19
N HIS A 53 4.03 -4.42 5.29
CA HIS A 53 2.58 -4.18 5.33
C HIS A 53 2.23 -2.70 5.13
N LYS A 54 3.07 -1.79 5.60
CA LYS A 54 2.90 -0.35 5.39
C LYS A 54 3.14 0.03 3.93
N ASP A 55 4.10 -0.59 3.25
CA ASP A 55 4.32 -0.41 1.81
C ASP A 55 3.15 -0.97 0.99
N PHE A 56 2.64 -2.14 1.33
CA PHE A 56 1.42 -2.68 0.72
C PHE A 56 0.20 -1.78 0.90
N GLN A 57 0.04 -1.18 2.09
CA GLN A 57 -1.02 -0.21 2.32
C GLN A 57 -0.89 0.99 1.37
N ARG A 58 0.33 1.50 1.16
CA ARG A 58 0.58 2.64 0.27
C ARG A 58 0.26 2.28 -1.18
N ASP A 59 0.71 1.12 -1.64
CA ASP A 59 0.42 0.64 -2.99
C ASP A 59 -1.07 0.45 -3.20
N PHE A 60 -1.75 -0.20 -2.24
CA PHE A 60 -3.20 -0.38 -2.27
C PHE A 60 -3.93 0.95 -2.41
N ARG A 61 -3.54 1.97 -1.64
CA ARG A 61 -4.16 3.31 -1.70
C ARG A 61 -3.92 4.01 -3.03
N ALA A 62 -2.72 3.90 -3.58
CA ALA A 62 -2.41 4.45 -4.89
C ALA A 62 -3.30 3.80 -5.97
N ILE A 63 -3.38 2.46 -5.97
CA ILE A 63 -4.21 1.71 -6.92
C ILE A 63 -5.69 2.06 -6.75
N LEU A 64 -6.21 2.11 -5.52
CA LEU A 64 -7.59 2.50 -5.24
C LEU A 64 -7.91 3.90 -5.77
N SER A 65 -7.01 4.86 -5.57
CA SER A 65 -7.19 6.22 -6.06
C SER A 65 -7.25 6.28 -7.59
N GLU A 66 -6.38 5.54 -8.28
CA GLU A 66 -6.41 5.46 -9.75
C GLU A 66 -7.65 4.71 -10.26
N PHE A 67 -8.12 3.70 -9.53
CA PHE A 67 -9.37 3.00 -9.83
C PHE A 67 -10.56 3.94 -9.74
N ASP A 68 -10.65 4.74 -8.67
CA ASP A 68 -11.74 5.71 -8.50
C ASP A 68 -11.72 6.81 -9.57
N LYS A 69 -10.52 7.25 -9.98
CA LYS A 69 -10.37 8.16 -11.14
C LYS A 69 -10.90 7.54 -12.41
N LEU A 70 -10.45 6.33 -12.74
CA LEU A 70 -10.84 5.60 -13.94
C LEU A 70 -12.36 5.40 -13.99
N ARG A 71 -12.96 4.97 -12.87
CA ARG A 71 -14.41 4.77 -12.74
C ARG A 71 -15.20 6.08 -12.89
N SER A 72 -14.62 7.19 -12.49
CA SER A 72 -15.22 8.53 -12.60
C SER A 72 -14.96 9.18 -13.97
N GLY A 73 -14.30 8.48 -14.91
CA GLY A 73 -13.96 9.00 -16.23
C GLY A 73 -12.80 9.99 -16.26
N PHE A 74 -12.05 10.13 -15.16
CA PHE A 74 -10.83 10.95 -15.12
C PHE A 74 -9.63 10.18 -15.70
N VAL A 75 -8.62 10.94 -16.12
CA VAL A 75 -7.32 10.38 -16.52
C VAL A 75 -6.74 9.57 -15.35
N SER A 76 -6.38 8.33 -15.63
CA SER A 76 -5.89 7.37 -14.65
C SER A 76 -4.71 6.60 -15.21
N GLU A 77 -3.72 6.32 -14.36
CA GLU A 77 -2.61 5.44 -14.71
C GLU A 77 -3.08 4.03 -15.05
N LEU A 78 -4.20 3.58 -14.47
CA LEU A 78 -4.80 2.28 -14.76
C LEU A 78 -5.42 2.18 -16.16
N SER A 79 -5.52 3.26 -16.93
CA SER A 79 -5.89 3.16 -18.35
C SER A 79 -4.75 2.59 -19.21
N LYS A 80 -3.52 2.52 -18.69
CA LYS A 80 -2.37 1.92 -19.37
C LYS A 80 -2.32 0.43 -19.09
N ALA A 81 -2.20 -0.40 -20.13
CA ALA A 81 -2.33 -1.85 -20.00
C ALA A 81 -1.26 -2.50 -19.12
N ASP A 82 -0.03 -1.99 -19.15
CA ASP A 82 1.07 -2.42 -18.31
C ASP A 82 0.84 -2.07 -16.84
N GLU A 83 0.42 -0.84 -16.56
CA GLU A 83 0.11 -0.39 -15.20
C GLU A 83 -1.10 -1.11 -14.59
N PHE A 84 -2.14 -1.35 -15.40
CA PHE A 84 -3.28 -2.15 -14.99
C PHE A 84 -2.84 -3.57 -14.59
N ARG A 85 -2.05 -4.24 -15.45
CA ARG A 85 -1.55 -5.59 -15.16
C ARG A 85 -0.68 -5.62 -13.91
N ARG A 86 0.20 -4.63 -13.75
CA ARG A 86 1.07 -4.49 -12.59
C ARG A 86 0.26 -4.28 -11.31
N ALA A 87 -0.78 -3.45 -11.35
CA ALA A 87 -1.69 -3.24 -10.23
C ALA A 87 -2.43 -4.52 -9.84
N SER A 88 -2.98 -5.26 -10.81
CA SER A 88 -3.63 -6.55 -10.55
C SER A 88 -2.68 -7.55 -9.88
N LEU A 89 -1.46 -7.71 -10.40
CA LEU A 89 -0.44 -8.57 -9.81
C LEU A 89 -0.09 -8.14 -8.37
N ARG A 90 0.04 -6.82 -8.14
CA ARG A 90 0.35 -6.29 -6.81
C ARG A 90 -0.77 -6.59 -5.81
N LEU A 91 -2.04 -6.45 -6.20
CA LEU A 91 -3.16 -6.79 -5.31
C LEU A 91 -3.17 -8.29 -4.95
N HIS A 92 -2.82 -9.18 -5.89
CA HIS A 92 -2.65 -10.60 -5.60
C HIS A 92 -1.50 -10.89 -4.63
N GLU A 93 -0.36 -10.21 -4.78
CA GLU A 93 0.79 -10.33 -3.86
C GLU A 93 0.42 -9.86 -2.44
N ILE A 94 -0.27 -8.71 -2.34
CA ILE A 94 -0.78 -8.18 -1.08
C ILE A 94 -1.69 -9.21 -0.42
N MET A 95 -2.69 -9.72 -1.15
CA MET A 95 -3.64 -10.72 -0.64
C MET A 95 -2.93 -11.99 -0.16
N THR A 96 -1.97 -12.47 -0.93
CA THR A 96 -1.20 -13.68 -0.59
C THR A 96 -0.43 -13.48 0.71
N THR A 97 0.20 -12.31 0.89
CA THR A 97 0.97 -12.01 2.09
C THR A 97 0.06 -11.80 3.31
N LEU A 98 -1.06 -11.11 3.15
CA LEU A 98 -2.01 -10.86 4.24
C LEU A 98 -2.76 -12.10 4.73
N ASN A 99 -2.81 -13.17 3.92
CA ASN A 99 -3.36 -14.46 4.31
C ASN A 99 -2.31 -15.43 4.90
N ALA A 100 -1.04 -15.02 4.97
CA ALA A 100 -0.01 -15.83 5.59
C ALA A 100 -0.35 -16.10 7.07
N PRO A 101 -0.24 -17.36 7.55
CA PRO A 101 -0.48 -17.68 8.95
C PRO A 101 0.36 -16.81 9.89
N GLN A 102 -0.24 -16.37 11.00
CA GLN A 102 0.41 -15.56 12.05
C GLN A 102 0.79 -14.13 11.65
N GLN A 103 0.40 -13.64 10.47
CA GLN A 103 0.59 -12.25 10.06
C GLN A 103 -0.73 -11.49 10.05
N THR A 104 -0.98 -10.70 11.10
CA THR A 104 -2.08 -9.72 11.10
C THR A 104 -1.55 -8.34 10.75
N SER A 105 -2.08 -7.75 9.67
CA SER A 105 -1.74 -6.38 9.31
C SER A 105 -2.55 -5.38 10.11
N GLN A 106 -1.87 -4.41 10.72
CA GLN A 106 -2.49 -3.27 11.39
C GLN A 106 -2.87 -2.14 10.40
N PHE A 107 -2.45 -2.25 9.14
CA PHE A 107 -2.57 -1.17 8.16
C PHE A 107 -3.59 -1.43 7.06
N LEU A 108 -3.86 -2.70 6.77
CA LEU A 108 -4.61 -3.12 5.61
C LEU A 108 -5.47 -4.34 5.93
N SER A 109 -6.73 -4.30 5.49
CA SER A 109 -7.71 -5.36 5.68
C SER A 109 -7.75 -6.28 4.45
N ASN A 110 -7.74 -7.60 4.68
CA ASN A 110 -7.96 -8.59 3.62
C ASN A 110 -9.25 -8.31 2.84
N ARG A 111 -10.32 -7.93 3.53
CA ARG A 111 -11.62 -7.64 2.91
C ARG A 111 -11.53 -6.51 1.89
N ASP A 112 -10.82 -5.43 2.22
CA ASP A 112 -10.73 -4.25 1.34
C ASP A 112 -9.94 -4.58 0.07
N VAL A 113 -8.90 -5.41 0.20
CA VAL A 113 -8.12 -5.91 -0.94
C VAL A 113 -8.97 -6.79 -1.83
N THR A 114 -9.75 -7.72 -1.27
CA THR A 114 -10.69 -8.57 -2.05
C THR A 114 -11.66 -7.72 -2.85
N VAL A 115 -12.31 -6.75 -2.20
CA VAL A 115 -13.31 -5.90 -2.84
C VAL A 115 -12.69 -5.10 -4.00
N LEU A 116 -11.47 -4.57 -3.84
CA LEU A 116 -10.81 -3.86 -4.93
C LEU A 116 -10.43 -4.78 -6.08
N MET A 117 -9.93 -6.00 -5.79
CA MET A 117 -9.61 -6.99 -6.83
C MET A 117 -10.84 -7.37 -7.65
N GLU A 118 -11.96 -7.67 -6.99
CA GLU A 118 -13.23 -7.99 -7.65
C GLU A 118 -13.69 -6.84 -8.55
N ARG A 119 -13.65 -5.61 -8.04
CA ARG A 119 -14.02 -4.42 -8.81
C ARG A 119 -13.09 -4.18 -9.99
N LEU A 120 -11.78 -4.37 -9.81
CA LEU A 120 -10.81 -4.20 -10.89
C LEU A 120 -11.08 -5.19 -12.03
N ASN A 121 -11.47 -6.43 -11.72
CA ASN A 121 -11.84 -7.44 -12.71
C ASN A 121 -13.12 -7.08 -13.51
N THR A 122 -14.01 -6.25 -12.96
CA THR A 122 -15.19 -5.78 -13.69
C THR A 122 -14.90 -4.64 -14.68
N LEU A 123 -13.72 -4.02 -14.58
CA LEU A 123 -13.27 -3.05 -15.57
C LEU A 123 -12.70 -3.82 -16.76
N THR A 124 -13.52 -4.08 -17.78
CA THR A 124 -13.01 -4.52 -19.08
C THR A 124 -12.14 -3.40 -19.65
N MET A 125 -10.85 -3.69 -19.82
CA MET A 125 -9.93 -2.79 -20.52
C MET A 125 -10.48 -2.54 -21.94
N PRO A 126 -10.54 -1.30 -22.43
CA PRO A 126 -10.77 -1.06 -23.84
C PRO A 126 -9.60 -1.72 -24.61
N VAL A 127 -9.96 -2.62 -25.52
CA VAL A 127 -9.02 -3.26 -26.46
C VAL A 127 -8.53 -2.24 -27.47
#